data_AF-X6MJ75-F1
#
_entry.id   AF-X6MJ75-F1
#
_cell.length_a   1.000
_cell.length_b   1.000
_cell.length_c   1.000
_cell.angle_alpha   90.00
_cell.angle_beta   90.00
_cell.angle_gamma   90.00
#
_symmetry.space_group_name_H-M   'P 1'
#
loop_
_entity.id
_entity.type
_entity.pdbx_description
1 polymer ?
#
loop_
_entity_poly.entity_id
_entity_poly.type
_entity_poly.pdbx_seq_one_letter_code
_entity_poly.pdbx_strand_id
1 'polypeptide(L)'
;MYKVYCDLSGLVLSGCIFDHTTLNRAFFRGSQLNHTTFGESKFIDVVFTESLLNNSVFVSIECKEANFSTAKLHECDFGQANLENCNFTGADLQNSTLVKAKFQTNFNYNKIQTFYTIYFFKKKKTYVCHPYMYEMRIGLNWTDFSECNLSKVNLSKVDLQRAILNKAILIGTNFSESKCNRASFVECDLTETDFTKTVLTNAKLNNAKFKKAKFTVDTVLKDVDFGGCDLSGMNFANFLLSGANFKGTQVV
;
A
#
# COMPACT_ATOMS: atom_id res chain seq x y z
N MET A 1 -2.01 29.03 33.47
CA MET A 1 -3.19 29.34 32.64
C MET A 1 -3.54 28.07 31.88
N TYR A 2 -4.56 27.33 32.32
CA TYR A 2 -4.95 26.07 31.68
C TYR A 2 -5.45 26.40 30.26
N LYS A 3 -4.74 25.95 29.23
CA LYS A 3 -5.24 26.05 27.84
C LYS A 3 -6.53 25.24 27.80
N VAL A 4 -7.65 25.91 27.59
CA VAL A 4 -8.95 25.26 27.43
C VAL A 4 -8.87 24.43 26.16
N TYR A 5 -8.87 23.11 26.33
CA TYR A 5 -9.04 22.15 25.26
C TYR A 5 -10.53 22.06 24.95
N CYS A 6 -10.91 21.99 23.66
CA CYS A 6 -12.29 21.72 23.30
C CYS A 6 -12.55 20.24 23.54
N ASP A 7 -13.30 19.92 24.59
CA ASP A 7 -13.72 18.55 24.88
C ASP A 7 -15.11 18.30 24.27
N LEU A 8 -15.11 17.43 23.26
CA LEU A 8 -16.27 16.99 22.48
C LEU A 8 -16.48 15.47 22.65
N SER A 9 -15.89 14.88 23.69
CA SER A 9 -15.94 13.44 23.93
C SER A 9 -17.38 12.98 24.20
N GLY A 10 -17.75 11.84 23.60
CA GLY A 10 -19.07 11.22 23.76
C GLY A 10 -20.25 11.96 23.12
N LEU A 11 -20.02 13.12 22.49
CA LEU A 11 -21.10 13.89 21.86
C LEU A 11 -21.61 13.23 20.57
N VAL A 12 -22.85 13.54 20.22
CA VAL A 12 -23.45 13.20 18.92
C VAL A 12 -23.31 14.40 17.99
N LEU A 13 -22.43 14.25 17.01
CA LEU A 13 -21.96 15.27 16.06
C LEU A 13 -22.04 14.77 14.61
N SER A 14 -22.82 13.71 14.37
CA SER A 14 -23.03 13.13 13.05
C SER A 14 -23.62 14.18 12.09
N GLY A 15 -23.05 14.29 10.89
CA GLY A 15 -23.46 15.27 9.89
C GLY A 15 -22.98 16.70 10.14
N CYS A 16 -22.23 16.96 11.22
CA CYS A 16 -21.63 18.28 11.45
C CYS A 16 -20.59 18.61 10.37
N ILE A 17 -20.37 19.92 10.19
CA ILE A 17 -19.40 20.47 9.24
C ILE A 17 -18.31 21.16 10.05
N PHE A 18 -17.09 20.66 9.94
CA PHE A 18 -15.87 21.22 10.51
C PHE A 18 -14.90 21.69 9.43
N ASP A 19 -15.35 21.90 8.20
CA ASP A 19 -14.48 22.29 7.09
C ASP A 19 -13.76 23.62 7.40
N HIS A 20 -12.50 23.72 6.96
CA HIS A 20 -11.61 24.87 7.21
C HIS A 20 -11.38 25.21 8.69
N THR A 21 -11.59 24.26 9.61
CA THR A 21 -11.38 24.51 11.03
C THR A 21 -9.93 24.26 11.46
N THR A 22 -9.54 24.88 12.57
CA THR A 22 -8.28 24.55 13.26
C THR A 22 -8.60 23.95 14.60
N LEU A 23 -8.26 22.67 14.78
CA LEU A 23 -8.45 21.93 16.02
C LEU A 23 -7.08 21.52 16.55
N ASN A 24 -6.66 22.18 17.63
CA ASN A 24 -5.42 21.86 18.33
C ASN A 24 -5.79 21.24 19.67
N ARG A 25 -5.35 20.00 19.91
CA ARG A 25 -5.59 19.29 21.18
C ARG A 25 -7.08 19.18 21.55
N ALA A 26 -7.92 18.94 20.54
CA ALA A 26 -9.34 18.69 20.74
C ALA A 26 -9.58 17.20 21.05
N PHE A 27 -10.59 16.92 21.88
CA PHE A 27 -10.95 15.56 22.29
C PHE A 27 -12.30 15.16 21.71
N PHE A 28 -12.32 14.08 20.93
CA PHE A 28 -13.50 13.48 20.31
C PHE A 28 -13.68 12.01 20.76
N ARG A 29 -13.09 11.62 21.90
CA ARG A 29 -13.07 10.22 22.31
C ARG A 29 -14.49 9.68 22.45
N GLY A 30 -14.78 8.54 21.80
CA GLY A 30 -16.08 7.88 21.85
C GLY A 30 -17.25 8.70 21.27
N SER A 31 -16.99 9.81 20.59
CA SER A 31 -18.03 10.63 19.95
C SER A 31 -18.61 9.96 18.71
N GLN A 32 -19.84 10.34 18.34
CA GLN A 32 -20.48 9.96 17.09
C GLN A 32 -20.34 11.09 16.08
N LEU A 33 -19.66 10.82 14.98
CA LEU A 33 -19.26 11.75 13.93
C LEU A 33 -19.54 11.12 12.56
N ASN A 34 -20.59 10.31 12.42
CA ASN A 34 -20.88 9.70 11.13
C ASN A 34 -21.34 10.77 10.13
N HIS A 35 -20.92 10.69 8.87
CA HIS A 35 -21.25 11.67 7.82
C HIS A 35 -20.74 13.10 8.11
N THR A 36 -19.74 13.24 8.99
CA THR A 36 -19.17 14.55 9.35
C THR A 36 -18.11 14.98 8.33
N THR A 37 -18.03 16.26 8.03
CA THR A 37 -16.99 16.80 7.13
C THR A 37 -15.93 17.59 7.90
N PHE A 38 -14.68 17.43 7.47
CA PHE A 38 -13.48 18.04 8.03
C PHE A 38 -12.58 18.64 6.94
N GLY A 39 -13.08 18.82 5.72
CA GLY A 39 -12.30 19.19 4.55
C GLY A 39 -11.42 20.42 4.79
N GLU A 40 -10.18 20.39 4.28
CA GLU A 40 -9.23 21.52 4.34
C GLU A 40 -8.93 22.04 5.76
N SER A 41 -9.14 21.22 6.78
CA SER A 41 -8.93 21.58 8.18
C SER A 41 -7.52 21.26 8.68
N LYS A 42 -7.11 21.90 9.79
CA LYS A 42 -5.81 21.69 10.44
C LYS A 42 -5.97 21.04 11.80
N PHE A 43 -5.40 19.85 11.96
CA PHE A 43 -5.41 19.09 13.22
C PHE A 43 -4.00 18.91 13.75
N ILE A 44 -3.81 19.26 15.02
CA ILE A 44 -2.58 18.98 15.74
C ILE A 44 -2.96 18.32 17.06
N ASP A 45 -2.48 17.10 17.28
CA ASP A 45 -2.64 16.39 18.56
C ASP A 45 -4.12 16.19 18.94
N VAL A 46 -4.97 15.87 17.96
CA VAL A 46 -6.43 15.66 18.14
C VAL A 46 -6.70 14.19 18.46
N VAL A 47 -7.62 13.92 19.40
CA VAL A 47 -7.93 12.57 19.87
C VAL A 47 -9.30 12.10 19.36
N PHE A 48 -9.31 11.13 18.45
CA PHE A 48 -10.49 10.44 17.91
C PHE A 48 -10.62 9.00 18.43
N THR A 49 -9.96 8.65 19.53
CA THR A 49 -9.96 7.26 20.03
C THR A 49 -11.38 6.75 20.28
N GLU A 50 -11.70 5.54 19.81
CA GLU A 50 -13.03 4.91 19.96
C GLU A 50 -14.21 5.67 19.31
N SER A 51 -13.98 6.72 18.52
CA SER A 51 -15.08 7.49 17.88
C SER A 51 -15.69 6.76 16.68
N LEU A 52 -16.95 7.08 16.36
CA LEU A 52 -17.64 6.60 15.16
C LEU A 52 -17.59 7.65 14.07
N LEU A 53 -16.81 7.44 13.01
CA LEU A 53 -16.53 8.40 11.95
C LEU A 53 -16.98 7.88 10.57
N ASN A 54 -17.87 6.90 10.52
CA ASN A 54 -18.24 6.26 9.26
C ASN A 54 -18.80 7.29 8.26
N ASN A 55 -18.48 7.15 6.98
CA ASN A 55 -18.89 8.05 5.90
C ASN A 55 -18.41 9.50 6.08
N SER A 56 -17.37 9.75 6.87
CA SER A 56 -16.83 11.09 7.08
C SER A 56 -15.79 11.52 6.05
N VAL A 57 -15.69 12.83 5.82
CA VAL A 57 -14.82 13.42 4.80
C VAL A 57 -13.67 14.17 5.46
N PHE A 58 -12.45 13.82 5.09
CA PHE A 58 -11.17 14.34 5.56
C PHE A 58 -10.29 14.82 4.40
N VAL A 59 -10.91 15.30 3.32
CA VAL A 59 -10.18 15.70 2.11
C VAL A 59 -9.30 16.92 2.37
N SER A 60 -8.04 16.86 1.91
CA SER A 60 -7.05 17.95 1.97
C SER A 60 -6.75 18.46 3.40
N ILE A 61 -6.97 17.66 4.44
CA ILE A 61 -6.65 18.07 5.81
C ILE A 61 -5.13 18.12 6.06
N GLU A 62 -4.69 19.04 6.91
CA GLU A 62 -3.34 19.03 7.49
C GLU A 62 -3.42 18.45 8.92
N CYS A 63 -3.23 17.15 9.06
CA CYS A 63 -3.39 16.45 10.32
C CYS A 63 -2.08 15.82 10.79
N LYS A 64 -1.58 16.30 11.93
CA LYS A 64 -0.32 15.87 12.53
C LYS A 64 -0.56 15.37 13.94
N GLU A 65 0.06 14.23 14.26
CA GLU A 65 0.06 13.67 15.62
C GLU A 65 -1.35 13.33 16.17
N ALA A 66 -2.35 13.21 15.29
CA ALA A 66 -3.70 12.85 15.72
C ALA A 66 -3.80 11.36 16.05
N ASN A 67 -4.69 11.02 16.98
CA ASN A 67 -4.90 9.68 17.45
C ASN A 67 -6.28 9.14 17.05
N PHE A 68 -6.32 8.30 16.03
CA PHE A 68 -7.48 7.56 15.55
C PHE A 68 -7.55 6.12 16.06
N SER A 69 -6.76 5.75 17.08
CA SER A 69 -6.75 4.37 17.59
C SER A 69 -8.16 3.87 17.92
N THR A 70 -8.46 2.64 17.52
CA THR A 70 -9.77 1.98 17.69
C THR A 70 -11.00 2.72 17.16
N ALA A 71 -10.82 3.81 16.39
CA ALA A 71 -11.91 4.54 15.76
C ALA A 71 -12.55 3.74 14.61
N LYS A 72 -13.84 3.98 14.35
CA LYS A 72 -14.56 3.41 13.20
C LYS A 72 -14.53 4.40 12.04
N LEU A 73 -13.83 4.03 10.96
CA LEU A 73 -13.57 4.85 9.79
C LEU A 73 -14.07 4.12 8.53
N HIS A 74 -15.28 3.57 8.57
CA HIS A 74 -15.85 2.90 7.40
C HIS A 74 -16.24 3.93 6.33
N GLU A 75 -15.88 3.74 5.06
CA GLU A 75 -16.27 4.61 3.94
C GLU A 75 -15.85 6.09 4.09
N CYS A 76 -14.72 6.37 4.74
CA CYS A 76 -14.20 7.73 4.85
C CYS A 76 -13.38 8.16 3.64
N ASP A 77 -13.30 9.46 3.39
CA ASP A 77 -12.45 10.05 2.35
C ASP A 77 -11.30 10.86 2.92
N PHE A 78 -10.07 10.34 2.86
CA PHE A 78 -8.84 11.03 3.26
C PHE A 78 -8.06 11.61 2.06
N GLY A 79 -8.72 11.87 0.92
CA GLY A 79 -8.07 12.33 -0.29
C GLY A 79 -7.20 13.57 -0.05
N GLN A 80 -5.92 13.54 -0.43
CA GLN A 80 -4.94 14.64 -0.29
C GLN A 80 -4.62 15.03 1.16
N ALA A 81 -5.08 14.27 2.16
CA ALA A 81 -4.79 14.52 3.56
C ALA A 81 -3.29 14.38 3.86
N ASN A 82 -2.73 15.27 4.69
CA ASN A 82 -1.48 15.00 5.38
C ASN A 82 -1.80 14.33 6.71
N LEU A 83 -1.31 13.10 6.93
CA LEU A 83 -1.55 12.28 8.12
C LEU A 83 -0.23 11.82 8.76
N GLU A 84 0.82 12.63 8.59
CA GLU A 84 2.13 12.42 9.23
C GLU A 84 1.98 12.28 10.76
N ASN A 85 2.71 11.33 11.33
CA ASN A 85 2.74 11.06 12.77
C ASN A 85 1.38 10.68 13.41
N CYS A 86 0.34 10.39 12.63
CA CYS A 86 -0.94 9.99 13.16
C CYS A 86 -0.96 8.50 13.58
N ASN A 87 -1.72 8.19 14.64
CA ASN A 87 -1.89 6.84 15.17
C ASN A 87 -3.22 6.23 14.73
N PHE A 88 -3.18 5.15 13.96
CA PHE A 88 -4.37 4.40 13.51
C PHE A 88 -4.44 2.98 14.11
N THR A 89 -3.77 2.73 15.23
CA THR A 89 -3.69 1.40 15.83
C THR A 89 -5.08 0.88 16.19
N GLY A 90 -5.51 -0.20 15.53
CA GLY A 90 -6.82 -0.81 15.75
C GLY A 90 -8.00 -0.03 15.15
N ALA A 91 -7.74 1.04 14.40
CA ALA A 91 -8.75 1.76 13.65
C ALA A 91 -9.29 0.92 12.48
N ASP A 92 -10.56 1.12 12.15
CA ASP A 92 -11.30 0.32 11.18
C ASP A 92 -11.55 1.12 9.89
N LEU A 93 -10.63 1.08 8.92
CA LEU A 93 -10.67 1.88 7.69
C LEU A 93 -11.32 1.17 6.48
N GLN A 94 -12.27 0.27 6.71
CA GLN A 94 -12.91 -0.48 5.62
C GLN A 94 -13.57 0.47 4.60
N ASN A 95 -13.40 0.21 3.30
CA ASN A 95 -13.95 1.03 2.21
C ASN A 95 -13.53 2.51 2.22
N SER A 96 -12.54 2.90 3.02
CA SER A 96 -12.02 4.27 3.02
C SER A 96 -11.04 4.52 1.87
N THR A 97 -11.08 5.74 1.32
CA THR A 97 -10.15 6.20 0.27
C THR A 97 -9.06 7.09 0.86
N LEU A 98 -7.84 6.96 0.37
CA LEU A 98 -6.65 7.70 0.82
C LEU A 98 -5.90 8.30 -0.38
N VAL A 99 -6.62 8.67 -1.43
CA VAL A 99 -6.06 9.20 -2.70
C VAL A 99 -5.14 10.37 -2.43
N LYS A 100 -3.83 10.26 -2.72
CA LYS A 100 -2.83 11.33 -2.49
C LYS A 100 -2.62 11.71 -1.02
N ALA A 101 -3.06 10.90 -0.06
CA ALA A 101 -2.83 11.14 1.37
C ALA A 101 -1.40 10.78 1.83
N LYS A 102 -0.72 11.64 2.60
CA LYS A 102 0.65 11.42 3.11
C LYS A 102 0.65 10.66 4.45
N PHE A 103 1.52 9.67 4.61
CA PHE A 103 1.69 8.87 5.83
C PHE A 103 3.17 8.64 6.17
N GLN A 104 3.45 8.28 7.43
CA GLN A 104 4.77 7.78 7.86
C GLN A 104 4.89 6.24 7.75
N THR A 105 6.13 5.74 7.68
CA THR A 105 6.56 4.38 7.33
C THR A 105 6.14 3.25 8.29
N ASN A 106 5.55 3.55 9.46
CA ASN A 106 5.17 2.57 10.49
C ASN A 106 3.68 2.24 10.54
N PHE A 107 2.92 2.55 9.49
CA PHE A 107 1.51 2.22 9.43
C PHE A 107 1.33 0.68 9.39
N ASN A 108 0.63 0.11 10.37
CA ASN A 108 0.37 -1.33 10.43
C ASN A 108 -0.78 -1.70 9.49
N TYR A 109 -0.44 -1.95 8.22
CA TYR A 109 -1.38 -2.31 7.15
C TYR A 109 -2.15 -3.62 7.40
N ASN A 110 -1.80 -4.41 8.42
CA ASN A 110 -2.40 -5.73 8.68
C ASN A 110 -3.77 -5.69 9.38
N LYS A 111 -4.30 -4.51 9.76
CA LYS A 111 -5.62 -4.36 10.42
C LYS A 111 -6.72 -3.75 9.54
N ILE A 112 -6.42 -3.40 8.29
CA ILE A 112 -7.45 -3.02 7.31
C ILE A 112 -8.12 -4.32 6.84
N GLN A 113 -9.16 -4.77 7.55
CA GLN A 113 -9.80 -6.07 7.31
C GLN A 113 -10.82 -6.07 6.17
N THR A 114 -10.89 -5.03 5.35
CA THR A 114 -11.71 -5.05 4.13
C THR A 114 -10.92 -4.31 3.07
N PHE A 115 -10.11 -5.16 2.44
CA PHE A 115 -9.49 -4.97 1.16
C PHE A 115 -8.27 -3.95 1.19
N TYR A 116 -7.06 -4.42 0.82
CA TYR A 116 -5.81 -3.68 0.48
C TYR A 116 -5.88 -2.56 -0.60
N THR A 117 -6.41 -1.37 -0.31
CA THR A 117 -6.13 -0.19 -1.17
C THR A 117 -4.77 0.40 -0.84
N ILE A 118 -3.70 -0.04 -1.51
CA ILE A 118 -2.35 0.53 -1.27
C ILE A 118 -2.11 1.71 -2.22
N TYR A 119 -1.89 2.89 -1.65
CA TYR A 119 -1.48 4.10 -2.36
C TYR A 119 0.04 4.20 -2.35
N PHE A 120 0.63 4.38 -3.54
CA PHE A 120 2.06 4.59 -3.69
C PHE A 120 2.37 6.03 -4.09
N PHE A 121 3.43 6.59 -3.48
CA PHE A 121 3.97 7.90 -3.84
C PHE A 121 5.30 7.74 -4.56
N LYS A 122 5.33 8.16 -5.81
CA LYS A 122 6.58 8.47 -6.55
C LYS A 122 6.46 9.87 -7.10
N LYS A 123 7.38 10.77 -6.73
CA LYS A 123 7.57 12.13 -7.29
C LYS A 123 6.32 12.74 -7.96
N LYS A 124 5.30 13.10 -7.17
CA LYS A 124 4.06 13.80 -7.59
C LYS A 124 3.01 12.99 -8.39
N LYS A 125 3.11 11.66 -8.51
CA LYS A 125 2.04 10.81 -9.08
C LYS A 125 1.60 9.71 -8.10
N THR A 126 0.30 9.42 -8.10
CA THR A 126 -0.37 8.47 -7.20
C THR A 126 -0.89 7.30 -8.01
N TYR A 127 -0.59 6.08 -7.56
CA TYR A 127 -1.12 4.85 -8.14
C TYR A 127 -1.98 4.14 -7.09
N VAL A 128 -3.12 3.60 -7.53
CA VAL A 128 -4.15 2.97 -6.69
C VAL A 128 -4.10 1.46 -6.94
N CYS A 129 -3.93 0.65 -5.90
CA CYS A 129 -4.16 -0.80 -6.01
C CYS A 129 -5.43 -1.12 -5.26
N HIS A 130 -6.56 -1.37 -5.91
CA HIS A 130 -7.80 -1.73 -5.20
C HIS A 130 -7.75 -3.20 -4.78
N PRO A 131 -8.47 -3.60 -3.75
CA PRO A 131 -8.40 -4.94 -3.18
C PRO A 131 -9.56 -5.90 -3.43
N TYR A 132 -10.54 -5.48 -4.21
CA TYR A 132 -11.45 -6.38 -4.93
C TYR A 132 -10.81 -6.97 -6.21
N MET A 133 -9.48 -7.09 -6.30
CA MET A 133 -8.79 -7.57 -7.52
C MET A 133 -9.17 -9.00 -7.93
N TYR A 134 -9.71 -9.79 -7.00
CA TYR A 134 -10.17 -11.16 -7.26
C TYR A 134 -11.54 -11.21 -7.95
N GLU A 135 -12.40 -10.21 -7.76
CA GLU A 135 -13.76 -10.18 -8.35
C GLU A 135 -13.90 -9.19 -9.51
N MET A 136 -13.06 -8.15 -9.57
CA MET A 136 -12.93 -7.29 -10.74
C MET A 136 -11.53 -7.43 -11.31
N ARG A 137 -11.44 -7.83 -12.59
CA ARG A 137 -10.23 -7.86 -13.41
C ARG A 137 -9.65 -6.45 -13.60
N ILE A 138 -9.17 -5.81 -12.53
CA ILE A 138 -8.46 -4.55 -12.63
C ILE A 138 -7.04 -4.91 -13.03
N GLY A 139 -6.66 -4.59 -14.26
CA GLY A 139 -5.27 -4.71 -14.68
C GLY A 139 -4.46 -3.59 -14.05
N LEU A 140 -3.44 -3.93 -13.24
CA LEU A 140 -2.33 -3.03 -12.90
C LEU A 140 -1.31 -2.95 -14.04
N ASN A 141 -1.74 -3.34 -15.23
CA ASN A 141 -0.97 -3.26 -16.46
C ASN A 141 -0.43 -1.84 -16.62
N TRP A 142 0.85 -1.70 -16.97
CA TRP A 142 1.51 -0.40 -17.18
C TRP A 142 1.67 0.49 -15.95
N THR A 143 1.36 0.02 -14.74
CA THR A 143 1.50 0.83 -13.52
C THR A 143 2.97 0.98 -13.10
N ASP A 144 3.37 2.17 -12.64
CA ASP A 144 4.72 2.44 -12.16
C ASP A 144 4.79 2.41 -10.61
N PHE A 145 5.31 1.30 -10.09
CA PHE A 145 5.65 1.05 -8.69
C PHE A 145 7.14 1.26 -8.37
N SER A 146 7.91 1.94 -9.23
CA SER A 146 9.34 2.06 -8.99
C SER A 146 9.61 2.74 -7.64
N GLU A 147 10.63 2.28 -6.92
CA GLU A 147 11.07 2.81 -5.61
C GLU A 147 10.03 2.65 -4.49
N CYS A 148 8.92 1.94 -4.72
CA CYS A 148 7.89 1.73 -3.71
C CYS A 148 8.27 0.62 -2.72
N ASN A 149 7.82 0.73 -1.48
CA ASN A 149 7.86 -0.38 -0.53
C ASN A 149 6.56 -1.18 -0.59
N LEU A 150 6.66 -2.39 -1.13
CA LEU A 150 5.58 -3.38 -1.29
C LEU A 150 5.84 -4.63 -0.43
N SER A 151 6.70 -4.53 0.58
CA SER A 151 7.09 -5.67 1.40
C SER A 151 5.86 -6.33 2.02
N LYS A 152 5.76 -7.66 1.89
CA LYS A 152 4.68 -8.51 2.42
C LYS A 152 3.29 -8.23 1.86
N VAL A 153 3.18 -7.44 0.79
CA VAL A 153 1.91 -7.20 0.09
C VAL A 153 1.47 -8.47 -0.65
N ASN A 154 0.16 -8.72 -0.68
CA ASN A 154 -0.41 -9.78 -1.50
C ASN A 154 -0.83 -9.25 -2.89
N LEU A 155 -0.07 -9.64 -3.92
CA LEU A 155 -0.33 -9.40 -5.34
C LEU A 155 -0.62 -10.72 -6.09
N SER A 156 -1.11 -11.74 -5.39
CA SER A 156 -1.47 -13.01 -6.00
C SER A 156 -2.60 -12.84 -7.02
N LYS A 157 -2.52 -13.54 -8.16
CA LYS A 157 -3.53 -13.53 -9.25
C LYS A 157 -3.75 -12.18 -9.92
N VAL A 158 -2.90 -11.18 -9.65
CA VAL A 158 -3.03 -9.84 -10.24
C VAL A 158 -2.47 -9.79 -11.66
N ASP A 159 -3.07 -8.98 -12.53
CA ASP A 159 -2.55 -8.68 -13.86
C ASP A 159 -1.64 -7.44 -13.80
N LEU A 160 -0.32 -7.66 -13.91
CA LEU A 160 0.77 -6.69 -13.79
C LEU A 160 1.57 -6.59 -15.10
N GLN A 161 0.95 -6.92 -16.25
CA GLN A 161 1.67 -6.92 -17.52
C GLN A 161 2.22 -5.53 -17.82
N ARG A 162 3.51 -5.45 -18.15
CA ARG A 162 4.22 -4.19 -18.41
C ARG A 162 4.26 -3.22 -17.22
N ALA A 163 3.98 -3.66 -16.00
CA ALA A 163 4.20 -2.84 -14.81
C ALA A 163 5.70 -2.52 -14.63
N ILE A 164 6.01 -1.35 -14.06
CA ILE A 164 7.37 -0.88 -13.80
C ILE A 164 7.58 -0.86 -12.29
N LEU A 165 8.30 -1.83 -11.75
CA LEU A 165 8.59 -1.98 -10.33
C LEU A 165 10.04 -1.64 -9.97
N ASN A 166 10.81 -1.04 -10.87
CA ASN A 166 12.25 -0.85 -10.72
C ASN A 166 12.64 -0.25 -9.36
N LYS A 167 13.65 -0.82 -8.69
CA LYS A 167 14.12 -0.38 -7.36
C LYS A 167 13.07 -0.46 -6.24
N ALA A 168 11.96 -1.16 -6.45
CA ALA A 168 11.00 -1.40 -5.38
C ALA A 168 11.55 -2.37 -4.32
N ILE A 169 11.08 -2.22 -3.09
CA ILE A 169 11.33 -3.15 -1.98
C ILE A 169 10.14 -4.12 -1.96
N LEU A 170 10.37 -5.36 -2.40
CA LEU A 170 9.35 -6.40 -2.62
C LEU A 170 9.55 -7.59 -1.67
N ILE A 171 10.13 -7.33 -0.50
CA ILE A 171 10.55 -8.36 0.45
C ILE A 171 9.31 -9.11 0.97
N GLY A 172 9.24 -10.42 0.75
CA GLY A 172 8.11 -11.24 1.18
C GLY A 172 6.80 -10.97 0.44
N THR A 173 6.81 -10.21 -0.66
CA THR A 173 5.60 -9.96 -1.48
C THR A 173 5.11 -11.27 -2.09
N ASN A 174 3.79 -11.46 -2.17
CA ASN A 174 3.20 -12.63 -2.83
C ASN A 174 2.77 -12.27 -4.26
N PHE A 175 3.42 -12.81 -5.29
CA PHE A 175 3.04 -12.72 -6.71
C PHE A 175 2.41 -14.01 -7.25
N SER A 176 2.01 -14.94 -6.39
CA SER A 176 1.57 -16.27 -6.81
C SER A 176 0.43 -16.20 -7.83
N GLU A 177 0.51 -16.94 -8.94
CA GLU A 177 -0.48 -16.96 -10.03
C GLU A 177 -0.70 -15.60 -10.73
N SER A 178 0.16 -14.60 -10.50
CA SER A 178 0.06 -13.29 -11.16
C SER A 178 0.59 -13.30 -12.60
N LYS A 179 0.18 -12.33 -13.41
CA LYS A 179 0.65 -12.12 -14.79
C LYS A 179 1.60 -10.92 -14.83
N CYS A 180 2.89 -11.18 -14.93
CA CYS A 180 3.94 -10.17 -14.96
C CYS A 180 4.64 -10.09 -16.32
N ASN A 181 3.96 -10.46 -17.42
CA ASN A 181 4.58 -10.44 -18.75
C ASN A 181 5.09 -9.03 -19.08
N ARG A 182 6.34 -8.93 -19.53
CA ARG A 182 7.01 -7.65 -19.86
C ARG A 182 7.11 -6.66 -18.70
N ALA A 183 6.86 -7.07 -17.46
CA ALA A 183 7.06 -6.23 -16.30
C ALA A 183 8.57 -6.01 -16.04
N SER A 184 8.90 -4.90 -15.39
CA SER A 184 10.28 -4.51 -15.09
C SER A 184 10.50 -4.50 -13.59
N PHE A 185 11.40 -5.34 -13.11
CA PHE A 185 11.80 -5.50 -11.71
C PHE A 185 13.29 -5.16 -11.52
N VAL A 186 13.84 -4.28 -12.36
CA VAL A 186 15.27 -3.97 -12.37
C VAL A 186 15.69 -3.39 -11.02
N GLU A 187 16.78 -3.92 -10.45
CA GLU A 187 17.35 -3.47 -9.15
C GLU A 187 16.39 -3.59 -7.95
N CYS A 188 15.38 -4.47 -8.01
CA CYS A 188 14.48 -4.72 -6.89
C CYS A 188 15.10 -5.59 -5.79
N ASP A 189 14.59 -5.43 -4.57
CA ASP A 189 14.78 -6.43 -3.51
C ASP A 189 13.59 -7.39 -3.49
N LEU A 190 13.78 -8.59 -4.03
CA LEU A 190 12.79 -9.68 -4.12
C LEU A 190 13.11 -10.81 -3.13
N THR A 191 13.77 -10.48 -2.02
CA THR A 191 14.08 -11.44 -0.95
C THR A 191 12.79 -12.03 -0.38
N GLU A 192 12.71 -13.35 -0.24
CA GLU A 192 11.55 -14.08 0.32
C GLU A 192 10.22 -13.88 -0.47
N THR A 193 10.26 -13.31 -1.67
CA THR A 193 9.07 -13.15 -2.54
C THR A 193 8.54 -14.49 -3.05
N ASP A 194 7.21 -14.65 -3.17
CA ASP A 194 6.58 -15.84 -3.75
C ASP A 194 6.20 -15.62 -5.22
N PHE A 195 6.85 -16.34 -6.15
CA PHE A 195 6.57 -16.37 -7.60
C PHE A 195 5.91 -17.68 -8.06
N THR A 196 5.28 -18.44 -7.15
CA THR A 196 4.60 -19.71 -7.46
C THR A 196 3.59 -19.50 -8.60
N LYS A 197 3.69 -20.27 -9.69
CA LYS A 197 2.76 -20.17 -10.85
C LYS A 197 2.70 -18.79 -11.52
N THR A 198 3.65 -17.89 -11.27
CA THR A 198 3.67 -16.57 -11.90
C THR A 198 4.10 -16.66 -13.37
N VAL A 199 3.52 -15.82 -14.24
CA VAL A 199 3.93 -15.73 -15.64
C VAL A 199 4.82 -14.51 -15.86
N LEU A 200 6.12 -14.71 -16.11
CA LEU A 200 7.14 -13.65 -16.24
C LEU A 200 7.63 -13.49 -17.70
N THR A 201 6.88 -13.91 -18.71
CA THR A 201 7.36 -13.89 -20.10
C THR A 201 7.88 -12.49 -20.50
N ASN A 202 9.11 -12.39 -21.01
CA ASN A 202 9.76 -11.12 -21.38
C ASN A 202 9.95 -10.12 -20.22
N ALA A 203 9.88 -10.55 -18.96
CA ALA A 203 10.12 -9.68 -17.81
C ALA A 203 11.61 -9.35 -17.64
N LYS A 204 11.90 -8.17 -17.09
CA LYS A 204 13.26 -7.72 -16.78
C LYS A 204 13.51 -7.85 -15.29
N LEU A 205 14.53 -8.62 -14.91
CA LEU A 205 14.93 -8.86 -13.53
C LEU A 205 16.37 -8.39 -13.28
N ASN A 206 16.96 -7.61 -14.19
CA ASN A 206 18.37 -7.22 -14.12
C ASN A 206 18.77 -6.68 -12.75
N ASN A 207 19.90 -7.15 -12.21
CA ASN A 207 20.45 -6.75 -10.91
C ASN A 207 19.50 -6.88 -9.70
N ALA A 208 18.39 -7.64 -9.81
CA ALA A 208 17.49 -7.84 -8.70
C ALA A 208 18.00 -8.93 -7.74
N LYS A 209 17.58 -8.84 -6.47
CA LYS A 209 18.00 -9.76 -5.39
C LYS A 209 16.90 -10.77 -5.11
N PHE A 210 17.19 -12.07 -5.17
CA PHE A 210 16.18 -13.13 -5.03
C PHE A 210 16.47 -14.14 -3.92
N LYS A 211 17.19 -13.72 -2.87
CA LYS A 211 17.55 -14.63 -1.77
C LYS A 211 16.28 -15.22 -1.15
N LYS A 212 16.19 -16.56 -1.09
CA LYS A 212 14.99 -17.30 -0.64
C LYS A 212 13.69 -16.98 -1.39
N ALA A 213 13.75 -16.35 -2.56
CA ALA A 213 12.56 -16.20 -3.39
C ALA A 213 12.07 -17.58 -3.82
N LYS A 214 10.76 -17.78 -3.81
CA LYS A 214 10.13 -19.06 -4.10
C LYS A 214 9.67 -19.09 -5.55
N PHE A 215 10.23 -20.02 -6.30
CA PHE A 215 9.82 -20.35 -7.66
C PHE A 215 9.36 -21.82 -7.68
N THR A 216 8.39 -22.14 -8.54
CA THR A 216 7.90 -23.51 -8.74
C THR A 216 8.04 -23.90 -10.20
N VAL A 217 8.04 -25.19 -10.53
CA VAL A 217 8.11 -25.68 -11.92
C VAL A 217 7.03 -25.05 -12.83
N ASP A 218 5.89 -24.67 -12.26
CA ASP A 218 4.79 -24.00 -12.96
C ASP A 218 5.03 -22.50 -13.23
N THR A 219 6.12 -21.91 -12.74
CA THR A 219 6.47 -20.51 -12.98
C THR A 219 7.09 -20.37 -14.38
N VAL A 220 6.53 -19.48 -15.20
CA VAL A 220 6.95 -19.32 -16.60
C VAL A 220 8.03 -18.24 -16.70
N LEU A 221 9.25 -18.63 -17.08
CA LEU A 221 10.44 -17.77 -17.13
C LEU A 221 10.98 -17.57 -18.57
N LYS A 222 10.10 -17.64 -19.57
CA LYS A 222 10.45 -17.48 -20.98
C LYS A 222 10.90 -16.04 -21.30
N ASP A 223 11.99 -15.88 -22.05
CA ASP A 223 12.55 -14.59 -22.47
C ASP A 223 12.86 -13.63 -21.30
N VAL A 224 13.09 -14.15 -20.09
CA VAL A 224 13.36 -13.33 -18.90
C VAL A 224 14.80 -12.84 -18.89
N ASP A 225 15.02 -11.57 -18.55
CA ASP A 225 16.37 -11.02 -18.42
C ASP A 225 16.85 -11.03 -16.96
N PHE A 226 17.72 -11.98 -16.63
CA PHE A 226 18.38 -12.12 -15.32
C PHE A 226 19.72 -11.39 -15.26
N GLY A 227 20.11 -10.59 -16.26
CA GLY A 227 21.47 -10.07 -16.35
C GLY A 227 21.95 -9.34 -15.09
N GLY A 228 23.13 -9.70 -14.59
CA GLY A 228 23.72 -9.14 -13.36
C GLY A 228 23.14 -9.67 -12.04
N CYS A 229 22.22 -10.63 -12.06
CA CYS A 229 21.69 -11.24 -10.83
C CYS A 229 22.67 -12.23 -10.20
N ASP A 230 22.62 -12.35 -8.88
CA ASP A 230 23.16 -13.49 -8.16
C ASP A 230 22.12 -14.62 -8.13
N LEU A 231 22.43 -15.72 -8.81
CA LEU A 231 21.59 -16.92 -8.94
C LEU A 231 22.17 -18.10 -8.15
N SER A 232 23.15 -17.85 -7.27
CA SER A 232 23.79 -18.87 -6.44
C SER A 232 22.76 -19.62 -5.59
N GLY A 233 22.80 -20.95 -5.65
CA GLY A 233 21.83 -21.83 -4.95
C GLY A 233 20.43 -21.92 -5.55
N MET A 234 20.13 -21.26 -6.68
CA MET A 234 18.85 -21.46 -7.38
C MET A 234 18.85 -22.76 -8.19
N ASN A 235 17.81 -23.58 -7.99
CA ASN A 235 17.60 -24.79 -8.78
C ASN A 235 16.60 -24.50 -9.91
N PHE A 236 17.13 -24.43 -11.14
CA PHE A 236 16.33 -24.23 -12.35
C PHE A 236 15.93 -25.54 -13.05
N ALA A 237 16.09 -26.70 -12.41
CA ALA A 237 15.66 -27.97 -12.99
C ALA A 237 14.17 -27.92 -13.35
N ASN A 238 13.86 -28.33 -14.59
CA ASN A 238 12.50 -28.37 -15.16
C ASN A 238 11.83 -27.00 -15.41
N PHE A 239 12.52 -25.87 -15.24
CA PHE A 239 11.97 -24.56 -15.59
C PHE A 239 12.00 -24.29 -17.10
N LEU A 240 10.95 -23.62 -17.60
CA LEU A 240 10.90 -23.09 -18.96
C LEU A 240 11.69 -21.78 -19.06
N LEU A 241 12.94 -21.88 -19.50
CA LEU A 241 13.91 -20.77 -19.61
C LEU A 241 14.29 -20.41 -21.05
N SER A 242 13.50 -20.83 -22.04
CA SER A 242 13.80 -20.52 -23.45
C SER A 242 13.91 -19.00 -23.66
N GLY A 243 14.99 -18.56 -24.29
CA GLY A 243 15.28 -17.14 -24.54
C GLY A 243 15.71 -16.32 -23.32
N ALA A 244 15.87 -16.91 -22.13
CA ALA A 244 16.30 -16.18 -20.95
C ALA A 244 17.76 -15.67 -21.11
N ASN A 245 18.01 -14.44 -20.64
CA ASN A 245 19.32 -13.81 -20.67
C ASN A 245 20.02 -13.94 -19.31
N PHE A 246 21.20 -14.56 -19.30
CA PHE A 246 22.05 -14.76 -18.12
C PHE A 246 23.35 -13.95 -18.17
N LYS A 247 23.44 -12.92 -19.02
CA LYS A 247 24.67 -12.14 -19.18
C LYS A 247 25.07 -11.50 -17.85
N GLY A 248 26.27 -11.83 -17.36
CA GLY A 248 26.83 -11.26 -16.13
C GLY A 248 26.18 -11.78 -14.84
N THR A 249 25.41 -12.86 -14.88
CA THR A 249 24.91 -13.51 -13.65
C THR A 249 26.04 -14.20 -12.89
N GLN A 250 25.91 -14.27 -11.56
CA GLN A 250 26.75 -15.11 -10.71
C GLN A 250 26.03 -16.43 -10.42
N VAL A 251 26.75 -17.54 -10.52
CA VAL A 251 26.28 -18.90 -10.23
C VAL A 251 27.39 -19.63 -9.48
N VAL A 252 27.29 -19.75 -8.16
CA VAL A 252 28.24 -20.55 -7.35
C VAL A 252 27.49 -21.48 -6.41
#